data_AF-A0A1R3VUC1-F1
#
_entry.id   AF-A0A1R3VUC1-F1
#
_cell.length_a   1.000
_cell.length_b   1.000
_cell.length_c   1.000
_cell.angle_alpha   90.00
_cell.angle_beta   90.00
_cell.angle_gamma   90.00
#
_symmetry.space_group_name_H-M   'P 1'
#
loop_
_entity.id
_entity.type
_entity.pdbx_description
1 polymer ?
#
loop_
_entity_poly.entity_id
_entity_poly.type
_entity_poly.pdbx_seq_one_letter_code
_entity_poly.pdbx_strand_id
1 'polypeptide(L)'
;MNHSNLNPSFGIIAKALSDNHWQMARARFMKLERDAQLRTLESLDLSDALRLATSLPTLSVARLVGDTSKSLGRAIVQALPAGKRQTVMVILSHRRSPSRQPLRHAQV
;
A
#
# COMPACT_ATOMS: atom_id res chain seq x y z
N MET A 1 -8.40 -1.59 -28.25
CA MET A 1 -8.03 -2.74 -27.38
C MET A 1 -6.61 -2.53 -26.92
N ASN A 2 -6.40 -2.02 -25.71
CA ASN A 2 -5.07 -1.69 -25.21
C ASN A 2 -4.37 -2.97 -24.72
N HIS A 3 -3.14 -3.17 -25.19
CA HIS A 3 -2.26 -4.25 -24.77
C HIS A 3 -2.11 -4.27 -23.25
N SER A 4 -2.82 -5.19 -22.61
CA SER A 4 -2.53 -5.65 -21.25
C SER A 4 -1.16 -6.33 -21.29
N ASN A 5 -0.10 -5.54 -21.22
CA ASN A 5 1.20 -6.01 -20.76
C ASN A 5 1.00 -6.37 -19.28
N LEU A 6 0.42 -7.56 -19.04
CA LEU A 6 0.36 -8.21 -17.76
C LEU A 6 1.78 -8.19 -17.24
N ASN A 7 2.06 -7.28 -16.30
CA ASN A 7 3.38 -7.13 -15.71
C ASN A 7 3.82 -8.54 -15.30
N PRO A 8 4.89 -9.11 -15.88
CA PRO A 8 5.26 -10.51 -15.64
C PRO A 8 5.46 -10.81 -14.15
N SER A 9 5.75 -9.75 -13.38
CA SER A 9 5.82 -9.77 -11.92
C SER A 9 4.49 -10.09 -11.24
N PHE A 10 3.35 -9.68 -11.79
CA PHE A 10 2.01 -9.97 -11.24
C PHE A 10 1.76 -11.48 -11.22
N GLY A 11 1.98 -12.17 -12.34
CA GLY A 11 1.74 -13.62 -12.43
C GLY A 11 2.58 -14.41 -11.42
N ILE A 12 3.83 -13.99 -11.19
CA ILE A 12 4.71 -14.63 -10.21
C ILE A 12 4.25 -14.35 -8.77
N ILE A 13 3.79 -13.12 -8.48
CA ILE A 13 3.27 -12.77 -7.15
C ILE A 13 1.95 -13.49 -6.89
N ALA A 14 0.99 -13.43 -7.82
CA ALA A 14 -0.29 -14.11 -7.71
C ALA A 14 -0.10 -15.62 -7.50
N LYS A 15 0.76 -16.26 -8.29
CA LYS A 15 1.07 -17.68 -8.10
C LYS A 15 1.71 -17.97 -6.75
N ALA A 16 2.63 -17.13 -6.28
CA ALA A 16 3.22 -17.29 -4.95
C ALA A 16 2.20 -17.12 -3.82
N LEU A 17 1.19 -16.24 -3.98
CA LEU A 17 0.10 -16.11 -3.01
C LEU A 17 -0.79 -17.36 -3.02
N SER A 18 -1.17 -17.87 -4.19
CA SER A 18 -1.94 -19.12 -4.34
C SER A 18 -1.21 -20.34 -3.77
N ASP A 19 0.10 -20.42 -3.94
CA ASP A 19 0.94 -21.51 -3.44
C ASP A 19 1.33 -21.32 -1.95
N ASN A 20 0.73 -20.35 -1.24
CA ASN A 20 1.04 -19.99 0.16
C ASN A 20 2.50 -19.58 0.43
N HIS A 21 3.26 -19.17 -0.59
CA HIS A 21 4.61 -18.65 -0.48
C HIS A 21 4.62 -17.15 -0.16
N TRP A 22 4.10 -16.79 1.02
CA TRP A 22 3.82 -15.40 1.40
C TRP A 22 5.08 -14.51 1.53
N GLN A 23 6.16 -15.03 2.12
CA GLN A 23 7.41 -14.27 2.24
C GLN A 23 8.00 -13.95 0.86
N MET A 24 7.88 -14.90 -0.07
CA MET A 24 8.35 -14.79 -1.44
C MET A 24 7.53 -13.77 -2.23
N ALA A 25 6.20 -13.81 -2.09
CA ALA A 25 5.29 -12.84 -2.69
C ALA A 25 5.57 -11.41 -2.17
N ARG A 26 5.71 -11.25 -0.85
CA ARG A 26 6.08 -9.96 -0.23
C ARG A 26 7.43 -9.44 -0.73
N ALA A 27 8.46 -10.29 -0.75
CA ALA A 27 9.79 -9.89 -1.20
C ALA A 27 9.79 -9.45 -2.66
N ARG A 28 9.09 -10.18 -3.54
CA ARG A 28 8.94 -9.81 -4.95
C ARG A 28 8.14 -8.52 -5.12
N PHE A 29 7.04 -8.38 -4.41
CA PHE A 29 6.23 -7.16 -4.43
C PHE A 29 7.05 -5.93 -4.01
N MET A 30 7.90 -6.07 -2.98
CA MET A 30 8.74 -4.95 -2.51
C MET A 30 9.89 -4.58 -3.45
N LYS A 31 10.23 -5.46 -4.39
CA LYS A 31 11.19 -5.17 -5.47
C LYS A 31 10.55 -4.43 -6.65
N LEU A 32 9.22 -4.31 -6.68
CA LEU A 32 8.54 -3.58 -7.74
C LEU A 32 8.60 -2.07 -7.53
N GLU A 33 8.64 -1.35 -8.64
CA GLU A 33 8.39 0.09 -8.70
C GLU A 33 6.99 0.43 -8.19
N ARG A 34 6.81 1.65 -7.68
CA ARG A 34 5.56 2.05 -7.00
C ARG A 34 4.31 1.85 -7.88
N ASP A 35 4.35 2.27 -9.14
CA ASP A 35 3.20 2.09 -10.05
C ASP A 35 2.86 0.62 -10.27
N ALA A 36 3.88 -0.25 -10.34
CA ALA A 36 3.70 -1.68 -10.45
C ALA A 36 3.12 -2.30 -9.18
N GLN A 37 3.49 -1.80 -8.00
CA GLN A 37 2.91 -2.19 -6.71
C GLN A 37 1.42 -1.85 -6.64
N LEU A 38 1.04 -0.64 -7.06
CA LEU A 38 -0.36 -0.19 -7.09
C LEU A 38 -1.20 -1.04 -8.04
N ARG A 39 -0.75 -1.20 -9.29
CA ARG A 39 -1.44 -2.05 -10.28
C ARG A 39 -1.58 -3.49 -9.80
N THR A 40 -0.55 -4.04 -9.14
CA THR A 40 -0.60 -5.39 -8.59
C THR A 40 -1.65 -5.50 -7.49
N LEU A 41 -1.70 -4.55 -6.55
CA LEU A 41 -2.72 -4.54 -5.48
C LEU A 41 -4.14 -4.42 -6.04
N GLU A 42 -4.34 -3.61 -7.08
CA GLU A 42 -5.65 -3.41 -7.70
C GLU A 42 -6.10 -4.58 -8.59
N SER A 43 -5.15 -5.41 -9.04
CA SER A 43 -5.43 -6.59 -9.88
C SER A 43 -5.60 -7.88 -9.07
N LEU A 44 -5.24 -7.88 -7.78
CA LEU A 44 -5.44 -9.01 -6.88
C LEU A 44 -6.87 -9.03 -6.34
N ASP A 45 -7.36 -10.23 -6.03
CA ASP A 45 -8.56 -10.38 -5.22
C ASP A 45 -8.39 -9.70 -3.86
N LEU A 46 -9.49 -9.17 -3.32
CA LEU A 46 -9.47 -8.35 -2.10
C LEU A 46 -8.77 -9.07 -0.94
N SER A 47 -9.07 -10.36 -0.73
CA SER A 47 -8.45 -11.15 0.35
C SER A 47 -6.92 -11.18 0.24
N ASP A 48 -6.39 -11.41 -0.95
CA ASP A 48 -4.96 -11.49 -1.21
C ASP A 48 -4.30 -10.11 -1.14
N ALA A 49 -4.97 -9.07 -1.63
CA ALA A 49 -4.52 -7.70 -1.49
C ALA A 49 -4.42 -7.28 -0.02
N LEU A 50 -5.42 -7.63 0.81
CA LEU A 50 -5.42 -7.36 2.25
C LEU A 50 -4.30 -8.14 2.96
N ARG A 51 -4.15 -9.43 2.68
CA ARG A 51 -3.09 -10.27 3.25
C ARG A 51 -1.70 -9.77 2.88
N LEU A 52 -1.49 -9.43 1.61
CA LEU A 52 -0.24 -8.85 1.15
C LEU A 52 0.04 -7.52 1.86
N ALA A 53 -0.91 -6.59 1.87
CA ALA A 53 -0.76 -5.26 2.48
C ALA A 53 -0.52 -5.31 4.00
N THR A 54 -1.21 -6.19 4.73
CA THR A 54 -1.02 -6.37 6.18
C THR A 54 0.38 -6.89 6.52
N SER A 55 1.01 -7.64 5.61
CA SER A 55 2.39 -8.14 5.75
C SER A 55 3.48 -7.08 5.48
N LEU A 56 3.16 -5.96 4.81
CA LEU A 56 4.14 -4.94 4.44
C LEU A 56 4.60 -4.07 5.62
N PRO A 57 5.77 -3.40 5.53
CA PRO A 57 6.15 -2.36 6.48
C PRO A 57 5.12 -1.22 6.55
N THR A 58 4.91 -0.64 7.74
CA THR A 58 3.92 0.42 8.00
C THR A 58 4.04 1.60 7.04
N LEU A 59 5.26 2.08 6.79
CA LEU A 59 5.51 3.19 5.89
C LEU A 59 5.14 2.86 4.43
N SER A 60 5.40 1.63 3.98
CA SER A 60 5.05 1.17 2.64
C SER A 60 3.52 1.12 2.48
N VAL A 61 2.81 0.60 3.48
CA VAL A 61 1.34 0.60 3.48
C VAL A 61 0.79 2.01 3.43
N ALA A 62 1.30 2.94 4.24
CA ALA A 62 0.83 4.31 4.25
C ALA A 62 1.03 5.03 2.90
N ARG A 63 2.12 4.72 2.18
CA ARG A 63 2.34 5.23 0.82
C ARG A 63 1.32 4.66 -0.17
N LEU A 64 1.16 3.34 -0.19
CA LEU A 64 0.27 2.65 -1.14
C LEU A 64 -1.20 3.01 -0.92
N VAL A 65 -1.64 3.10 0.34
CA VAL A 65 -3.01 3.50 0.68
C VAL A 65 -3.31 4.95 0.25
N GLY A 66 -2.30 5.83 0.25
CA GLY A 66 -2.47 7.21 -0.20
C GLY A 66 -2.67 7.32 -1.71
N ASP A 67 -2.13 6.37 -2.47
CA ASP A 67 -2.04 6.43 -3.94
C ASP A 67 -3.01 5.46 -4.65
N THR A 68 -3.68 4.54 -3.93
CA THR A 68 -4.68 3.60 -4.49
C THR A 68 -6.12 4.15 -4.45
N SER A 69 -7.05 3.44 -5.08
CA SER A 69 -8.49 3.73 -4.99
C SER A 69 -8.99 3.85 -3.54
N LYS A 70 -9.92 4.79 -3.30
CA LYS A 70 -10.45 5.07 -1.95
C LYS A 70 -11.06 3.83 -1.27
N SER A 71 -11.72 2.97 -2.06
CA SER A 71 -12.35 1.73 -1.57
C SER A 71 -11.30 0.72 -1.09
N LEU A 72 -10.29 0.41 -1.92
CA LEU A 72 -9.22 -0.53 -1.58
C LEU A 72 -8.36 0.01 -0.43
N GLY A 73 -8.00 1.30 -0.47
CA GLY A 73 -7.25 1.95 0.60
C GLY A 73 -7.98 1.86 1.95
N ARG A 74 -9.29 2.10 1.98
CA ARG A 74 -10.10 1.94 3.19
C ARG A 74 -10.13 0.50 3.69
N ALA A 75 -10.33 -0.47 2.80
CA ALA A 75 -10.34 -1.88 3.14
C ALA A 75 -8.99 -2.32 3.75
N ILE A 76 -7.87 -1.92 3.15
CA ILE A 76 -6.52 -2.18 3.66
C ILE A 76 -6.37 -1.61 5.08
N VAL A 77 -6.71 -0.34 5.30
CA VAL A 77 -6.61 0.30 6.61
C VAL A 77 -7.43 -0.44 7.67
N GLN A 78 -8.65 -0.88 7.32
CA GLN A 78 -9.52 -1.62 8.23
C GLN A 78 -8.98 -3.03 8.55
N ALA A 79 -8.29 -3.68 7.63
CA ALA A 79 -7.67 -4.99 7.88
C ALA A 79 -6.39 -4.93 8.74
N LEU A 80 -5.78 -3.75 8.90
CA LEU A 80 -4.58 -3.61 9.72
C LEU A 80 -4.86 -3.84 11.22
N PRO A 81 -3.91 -4.44 11.97
CA PRO A 81 -3.94 -4.44 13.43
C PRO A 81 -3.99 -3.02 13.99
N ALA A 82 -4.66 -2.83 15.13
CA ALA A 82 -4.97 -1.51 15.70
C ALA A 82 -3.74 -0.59 15.82
N GLY A 83 -2.63 -1.08 16.37
CA GLY A 83 -1.40 -0.28 16.50
C GLY A 83 -0.84 0.17 15.15
N LYS A 84 -0.80 -0.73 14.17
CA LYS A 84 -0.32 -0.42 12.81
C LYS A 84 -1.28 0.53 12.08
N ARG A 85 -2.59 0.34 12.24
CA ARG A 85 -3.63 1.22 11.68
C ARG A 85 -3.45 2.65 12.17
N GLN A 86 -3.26 2.84 13.48
CA GLN A 86 -3.09 4.16 14.08
C GLN A 86 -1.89 4.88 13.47
N THR A 87 -0.74 4.20 13.37
CA THR A 87 0.46 4.79 12.77
C THR A 87 0.26 5.14 11.29
N VAL A 88 -0.39 4.26 10.51
CA VAL A 88 -0.71 4.55 9.09
C VAL A 88 -1.60 5.79 8.96
N MET A 89 -2.63 5.92 9.80
CA MET A 89 -3.52 7.10 9.78
C MET A 89 -2.77 8.39 10.12
N VAL A 90 -1.88 8.37 11.11
CA VAL A 90 -1.04 9.54 11.44
C VAL A 90 -0.18 9.96 10.25
N ILE A 91 0.47 9.01 9.57
CA ILE A 91 1.30 9.30 8.38
C ILE A 91 0.44 9.88 7.24
N LEU A 92 -0.74 9.31 6.98
CA LEU A 92 -1.66 9.81 5.95
C LEU A 92 -2.17 11.22 6.28
N SER A 93 -2.52 11.49 7.53
CA SER A 93 -2.95 12.82 7.98
C SER A 93 -1.85 13.86 7.83
N HIS A 94 -0.61 13.50 8.15
CA HIS A 94 0.55 14.39 7.98
C HIS A 94 0.78 14.71 6.49
N ARG A 95 0.62 13.73 5.60
CA ARG A 95 0.73 13.92 4.14
C ARG A 95 -0.38 14.77 3.53
N ARG A 96 -1.59 14.68 4.06
CA ARG A 96 -2.74 15.49 3.61
C ARG A 96 -2.71 16.92 4.12
N SER A 97 -1.86 17.21 5.08
CA SER A 97 -1.68 18.57 5.61
C SER A 97 -0.62 19.27 4.75
N PRO A 98 -0.99 20.15 3.80
CA PRO A 98 -0.01 21.02 3.17
C PRO A 98 0.50 21.96 4.27
N SER A 99 1.66 21.63 4.85
CA SER A 99 2.42 22.53 5.73
C SER A 99 1.57 23.36 6.70
N ARG A 100 1.25 22.81 7.89
CA ARG A 100 1.23 23.70 9.06
C ARG A 100 2.68 24.11 9.31
N GLN A 101 3.12 25.16 8.63
CA GLN A 101 4.25 25.95 9.10
C GLN A 101 3.94 26.31 10.56
N PRO A 102 4.85 26.06 11.52
CA PRO A 102 4.71 26.70 12.82
C PRO A 102 4.76 28.21 12.57
N LEU A 103 3.73 28.90 13.06
CA LEU A 103 3.68 30.35 13.15
C LEU A 103 5.03 30.81 13.71
N ARG A 104 5.85 31.48 12.88
CA ARG A 104 7.01 32.22 13.40
C ARG A 104 6.41 33.20 14.39
N HIS A 105 6.77 33.03 15.66
CA HIS A 105 6.49 33.99 16.70
C HIS A 105 6.90 35.38 16.17
N ALA A 106 5.91 36.26 16.07
CA ALA A 106 6.14 37.68 16.11
C ALA A 106 6.81 37.97 17.45
N GLN A 107 8.12 38.14 17.44
CA GLN A 107 8.81 38.83 18.51
C GLN A 107 8.99 40.27 18.07
N VAL A 108 8.25 41.13 18.79
CA VAL A 108 8.58 42.49 19.25
C VAL A 108 9.30 43.44 18.30
#